data_AF-A0A7W9F2Y2-F1
#
_entry.id   AF-A0A7W9F2Y2-F1
#
_cell.length_a   1.000
_cell.length_b   1.000
_cell.length_c   1.000
_cell.angle_alpha   90.00
_cell.angle_beta   90.00
_cell.angle_gamma   90.00
#
_symmetry.space_group_name_H-M   'P 1'
#
loop_
_entity.id
_entity.type
_entity.pdbx_description
1 polymer ?
#
loop_
_entity_poly.entity_id
_entity_poly.type
_entity_poly.pdbx_seq_one_letter_code
_entity_poly.pdbx_strand_id
1 'polypeptide(L)' 'MLRQMGLPICGMTWYSVTDQIDWDVALRERNGTVNALGLYDLDRNIRSVGSAYRRLIQQWSDTPVLLHGPFSIVGGLES' A
#
# COMPACT_ATOMS: atom_id res chain seq x y z
N MET A 1 9.58 12.73 -7.88
CA MET A 1 10.69 12.10 -8.63
C MET A 1 10.21 11.07 -9.66
N LEU A 2 9.63 9.91 -9.32
CA LEU A 2 9.30 8.89 -10.36
C LEU A 2 8.21 9.31 -11.38
N ARG A 3 7.10 9.91 -10.92
CA ARG A 3 6.09 10.48 -11.84
C ARG A 3 6.62 11.62 -12.70
N GLN A 4 7.56 12.40 -12.17
CA GLN A 4 8.19 13.53 -12.88
C GLN A 4 9.15 13.05 -13.99
N MET A 5 9.56 11.78 -13.95
CA MET A 5 10.38 11.14 -14.99
C MET A 5 9.54 10.55 -16.14
N GLY A 6 8.21 10.77 -16.15
CA GLY A 6 7.32 10.31 -17.22
C GLY A 6 6.88 8.84 -17.11
N LEU A 7 7.20 8.15 -16.01
CA LEU A 7 6.75 6.77 -15.79
C LEU A 7 5.25 6.75 -15.39
N PRO A 8 4.41 5.89 -16.01
CA PRO A 8 2.98 5.83 -15.74
C PRO A 8 2.67 5.08 -14.43
N ILE A 9 2.98 5.71 -13.29
CA ILE A 9 2.76 5.14 -11.96
C ILE A 9 1.42 5.61 -11.40
N CYS A 10 0.45 4.69 -11.29
CA CYS A 10 -0.87 5.03 -10.78
C CYS A 10 -0.97 5.03 -9.25
N GLY A 11 -0.07 4.34 -8.55
CA GLY A 11 -0.09 4.25 -7.08
C GLY A 11 0.98 3.31 -6.54
N MET A 12 0.87 2.96 -5.26
CA MET A 12 1.70 1.96 -4.60
C MET A 12 0.87 1.15 -3.59
N THR A 13 1.28 -0.08 -3.33
CA THR A 13 0.68 -0.94 -2.30
C THR A 13 1.74 -1.32 -1.28
N TRP A 14 1.38 -1.30 0.00
CA TRP A 14 2.21 -1.88 1.05
C TRP A 14 1.91 -3.37 1.18
N TYR A 15 2.94 -4.21 1.04
CA TYR A 15 2.84 -5.62 1.36
C TYR A 15 3.62 -5.88 2.67
N SER A 16 3.00 -6.35 3.75
CA SER A 16 1.62 -6.84 3.92
C SER A 16 0.77 -5.98 4.87
N VAL A 17 -0.54 -6.21 4.88
CA VAL A 17 -1.44 -5.55 5.84
C VAL A 17 -1.14 -5.98 7.27
N THR A 18 -0.93 -7.29 7.50
CA THR A 18 -0.58 -7.86 8.82
C THR A 18 0.83 -8.42 8.83
N ASP A 19 1.38 -8.65 10.01
CA ASP A 19 2.61 -9.43 10.17
C ASP A 19 2.51 -10.82 9.52
N GLN A 20 3.67 -11.39 9.20
CA GLN A 20 3.78 -12.67 8.49
C GLN A 20 4.41 -13.72 9.41
N ILE A 21 4.10 -14.99 9.19
CA ILE A 21 4.70 -16.10 9.95
C ILE A 21 5.69 -16.83 9.05
N ASP A 22 6.87 -17.14 9.58
CA ASP A 22 7.92 -17.95 8.94
C ASP A 22 8.38 -17.41 7.57
N TRP A 23 8.28 -16.09 7.36
CA TRP A 23 8.69 -15.44 6.11
C TRP A 23 10.21 -15.37 5.96
N ASP A 24 10.93 -15.29 7.06
CA ASP A 24 12.39 -15.36 7.17
C ASP A 24 12.96 -16.67 6.61
N VAL A 25 12.21 -17.76 6.72
CA VAL A 25 12.55 -19.08 6.15
C VAL A 25 11.80 -19.40 4.85
N ALA A 26 11.19 -18.38 4.24
CA ALA A 26 10.38 -18.49 3.02
C ALA A 26 9.32 -19.62 3.10
N LEU A 27 8.69 -19.76 4.28
CA LEU A 27 7.63 -20.73 4.55
C LEU A 27 8.07 -22.21 4.40
N ARG A 28 9.38 -22.50 4.39
CA ARG A 28 9.92 -23.87 4.21
C ARG A 28 9.88 -24.71 5.49
N GLU A 29 9.84 -24.05 6.63
CA GLU A 29 9.83 -24.67 7.95
C GLU A 29 8.68 -24.08 8.77
N ARG A 30 8.17 -24.84 9.75
CA ARG A 30 7.10 -24.40 10.63
C ARG A 30 7.68 -24.01 11.99
N ASN A 31 8.29 -22.83 12.06
CA ASN A 31 8.96 -22.34 13.26
C ASN A 31 8.02 -21.47 14.12
N GLY A 32 6.94 -20.92 13.53
CA GLY A 32 6.02 -20.01 14.19
C GLY A 32 6.61 -18.62 14.45
N THR A 33 7.69 -18.26 13.76
CA THR A 33 8.39 -16.99 13.93
C THR A 33 7.56 -15.86 13.31
N VAL A 34 7.19 -14.87 14.12
CA VAL A 34 6.47 -13.68 13.64
C VAL A 34 7.46 -12.68 13.05
N ASN A 35 7.25 -12.35 11.79
CA ASN A 35 7.96 -11.33 11.04
C ASN A 35 7.14 -10.03 11.08
N ALA A 36 7.60 -9.08 11.91
CA ALA A 36 6.92 -7.83 12.26
C ALA A 36 6.95 -6.74 11.16
N LEU A 37 6.52 -7.10 9.95
CA LEU A 37 6.64 -6.29 8.73
C LEU A 37 5.29 -5.73 8.23
N GLY A 38 4.19 -6.00 8.95
CA GLY A 38 2.86 -5.55 8.58
C GLY A 38 2.59 -4.07 8.85
N LEU A 39 1.50 -3.54 8.29
CA LEU A 39 0.91 -2.29 8.77
C LEU A 39 0.25 -2.45 10.15
N TYR A 40 -0.20 -3.67 10.44
CA TYR A 40 -0.78 -4.13 11.68
C TYR A 40 -0.02 -5.36 12.18
N ASP A 41 -0.03 -5.60 13.49
CA ASP A 41 0.37 -6.88 14.04
C ASP A 41 -0.70 -7.98 13.81
N LEU A 42 -0.46 -9.19 14.31
CA LEU A 42 -1.39 -10.32 14.17
C LEU A 42 -2.72 -10.11 14.95
N ASP A 43 -2.71 -9.30 15.99
CA ASP A 43 -3.88 -8.95 16.80
C ASP A 43 -4.63 -7.72 16.28
N ARG A 44 -4.24 -7.22 15.09
CA ARG A 44 -4.82 -6.06 14.40
C ARG A 44 -4.60 -4.74 15.15
N ASN A 45 -3.54 -4.63 15.94
CA ASN A 45 -3.10 -3.34 16.45
C ASN A 45 -2.28 -2.63 15.37
N ILE A 46 -2.57 -1.35 15.15
CA ILE A 46 -1.88 -0.55 14.14
C ILE A 46 -0.44 -0.27 14.56
N ARG A 47 0.51 -0.48 13.65
CA ARG A 47 1.92 -0.10 13.83
C ARG A 47 2.14 1.36 13.43
N SER A 48 3.27 1.94 13.85
CA SER A 48 3.66 3.30 13.45
C SER A 48 3.67 3.50 11.93
N VAL A 49 4.14 2.48 11.18
CA VAL A 49 4.13 2.47 9.72
C VAL A 49 2.70 2.46 9.14
N GLY A 50 1.75 1.78 9.78
CA GLY A 50 0.33 1.82 9.43
C GLY A 50 -0.25 3.23 9.53
N SER A 51 0.09 3.94 10.60
CA SER A 51 -0.32 5.34 10.79
C SER A 51 0.31 6.27 9.75
N ALA A 52 1.60 6.08 9.43
CA ALA A 52 2.28 6.83 8.39
C ALA A 52 1.68 6.57 7.00
N TYR A 53 1.39 5.31 6.67
CA TYR A 53 0.77 4.91 5.40
C TYR A 53 -0.63 5.50 5.25
N ARG A 54 -1.44 5.50 6.32
CA ARG A 54 -2.75 6.17 6.34
C ARG A 54 -2.63 7.67 6.04
N ARG A 55 -1.67 8.35 6.67
CA ARG A 55 -1.41 9.78 6.42
C ARG A 55 -0.98 10.02 4.97
N LEU A 56 -0.13 9.15 4.42
CA LEU A 56 0.29 9.23 3.03
C LEU A 56 -0.88 9.05 2.07
N ILE A 57 -1.78 8.09 2.29
CA ILE A 57 -2.98 7.97 1.44
C ILE A 57 -3.84 9.23 1.52
N GLN A 58 -4.08 9.77 2.71
CA GLN A 58 -4.90 10.97 2.90
C GLN A 58 -4.33 12.21 2.23
N GLN A 59 -3.00 12.36 2.20
CA GLN A 59 -2.35 13.52 1.58
C GLN A 59 -2.41 13.50 0.05
N TRP A 60 -2.60 12.32 -0.55
CA TRP A 60 -2.47 12.11 -2.00
C TRP A 60 -3.74 11.56 -2.64
N SER A 61 -4.83 11.38 -1.89
CA SER A 61 -6.11 10.84 -2.39
C SER A 61 -6.68 11.65 -3.55
N ASP A 62 -6.43 12.95 -3.56
CA ASP A 62 -6.99 13.89 -4.54
C ASP A 62 -6.02 14.14 -5.71
N THR A 63 -4.87 13.45 -5.73
CA THR A 63 -3.88 13.60 -6.80
C THR A 63 -4.33 12.85 -8.05
N PRO A 64 -4.43 13.52 -9.21
CA PRO A 64 -4.78 12.86 -10.47
C PRO A 64 -3.83 11.70 -10.80
N VAL A 65 -4.39 10.61 -11.32
CA VAL A 65 -3.61 9.44 -11.73
C VAL A 65 -2.69 9.76 -12.91
N LEU A 66 -3.13 10.63 -13.84
CA LEU A 66 -2.34 11.11 -14.97
C LEU A 66 -2.09 12.62 -14.86
N LEU A 67 -0.88 13.06 -15.21
CA LEU A 67 -0.51 14.47 -15.21
C LEU A 67 -1.18 15.27 -16.36
N HIS A 68 -1.30 14.66 -17.55
CA HIS A 68 -1.81 15.31 -18.78
C HIS A 68 -2.50 14.35 -19.80
N GLY A 69 -3.09 13.24 -19.37
CA GLY A 69 -3.75 12.26 -20.26
C GLY A 69 -5.25 12.09 -19.97
N PRO A 70 -6.07 11.67 -20.95
CA PRO A 70 -7.50 11.48 -20.73
C PRO A 70 -7.71 10.22 -19.89
N PHE A 71 -7.88 10.37 -18.59
CA PHE A 71 -8.47 9.34 -17.72
C PHE A 71 -9.03 10.01 -16.48
N SER A 72 -10.24 10.57 -16.63
CA SER A 72 -11.14 10.75 -15.50
C SER A 72 -11.48 9.37 -14.94
N ILE A 73 -11.35 9.16 -13.63
CA ILE A 73 -12.02 8.03 -12.96
C ILE A 73 -13.50 8.40 -12.77
N VAL A 74 -14.15 8.80 -13.85
CA VAL A 74 -15.59 9.04 -13.92
C VAL A 74 -16.09 8.25 -15.12
N GLY A 75 -16.09 6.93 -14.96
CA GLY A 75 -16.93 6.07 -15.77
C GLY A 75 -18.30 6.01 -15.11
N GLY A 76 -19.21 6.88 -15.56
CA GLY A 76 -20.66 6.69 -15.55
C GLY A 76 -21.37 6.68 -14.19
N LEU A 77 -22.14 7.73 -13.93
CA LEU A 77 -23.58 7.67 -13.64
C LEU A 77 -24.10 9.10 -13.84
N GLU A 78 -24.27 9.49 -15.11
CA GLU A 78 -25.22 10.55 -15.44
C GLU A 78 -26.62 9.94 -15.42
N SER A 79 -27.51 10.51 -14.63
CA SER A 79 -28.96 10.30 -14.64
C SER A 79 -29.62 11.24 -15.64
#